data_AF-A0A7V1IKR3-F1
#
_entry.id   AF-A0A7V1IKR3-F1
#
_cell.length_a   1.000
_cell.length_b   1.000
_cell.length_c   1.000
_cell.angle_alpha   90.00
_cell.angle_beta   90.00
_cell.angle_gamma   90.00
#
_symmetry.space_group_name_H-M   'P 1'
#
loop_
_entity.id
_entity.type
_entity.pdbx_description
1 polymer ?
#
loop_
_entity_poly.entity_id
_entity_poly.type
_entity_poly.pdbx_seq_one_letter_code
_entity_poly.pdbx_strand_id
1 'polypeptide(L)' 'MAASIRVFSGNLWWGRADPEGLIELIRENRVDVFAAQELGHENAEAISSELPFGCLEPGDDFQGMGIALRRPGRYER' A
#
# COMPACT_ATOMS: atom_id res chain seq x y z
N MET A 1 9.53 2.71 -25.64
CA MET A 1 9.97 1.69 -24.66
C MET A 1 8.81 1.44 -23.72
N ALA A 2 8.43 0.18 -23.48
CA ALA A 2 7.41 -0.12 -22.47
C ALA A 2 8.01 0.19 -21.08
N ALA A 3 7.34 1.04 -20.30
CA ALA A 3 7.74 1.29 -18.93
C ALA A 3 7.40 0.06 -18.08
N SER A 4 8.36 -0.43 -17.29
CA SER A 4 8.12 -1.49 -16.30
C SER A 4 7.32 -0.92 -15.13
N ILE A 5 6.37 -1.70 -14.61
CA ILE A 5 5.63 -1.40 -13.38
C ILE A 5 6.18 -2.28 -12.27
N ARG A 6 6.45 -1.71 -11.09
CA ARG A 6 6.86 -2.48 -9.92
C ARG A 6 5.69 -2.63 -8.94
N VAL A 7 5.28 -3.88 -8.75
CA VAL A 7 4.14 -4.24 -7.90
C VAL A 7 4.64 -5.00 -6.69
N PHE A 8 4.26 -4.53 -5.50
CA PHE A 8 4.48 -5.23 -4.24
C PHE A 8 3.12 -5.66 -3.68
N SER A 9 3.10 -6.80 -2.99
CA SER A 9 1.96 -7.24 -2.18
C SER A 9 2.48 -7.58 -0.80
N GLY A 10 1.77 -7.14 0.24
CA GLY A 10 2.18 -7.33 1.62
C GLY A 10 1.00 -7.60 2.54
N ASN A 11 1.12 -8.66 3.33
CA ASN A 11 0.31 -8.88 4.52
C ASN A 11 0.98 -8.16 5.70
N LEU A 12 0.23 -7.30 6.39
CA LEU A 12 0.75 -6.35 7.38
C LEU A 12 0.62 -6.83 8.83
N TRP A 13 0.33 -8.12 9.01
CA TRP A 13 0.43 -8.85 10.26
C TRP A 13 -0.36 -8.21 11.42
N TRP A 14 -1.65 -7.95 11.20
CA TRP A 14 -2.59 -7.38 12.17
C TRP A 14 -2.02 -6.23 13.03
N GLY A 15 -1.47 -5.21 12.38
CA GLY A 15 -0.94 -4.01 13.06
C GLY A 15 0.48 -4.15 13.60
N ARG A 16 1.22 -5.20 13.22
CA ARG A 16 2.62 -5.40 13.62
C ARG A 16 3.64 -4.98 12.57
N ALA A 17 3.21 -4.73 11.33
CA ALA A 17 4.09 -4.13 10.34
C ALA A 17 4.48 -2.71 10.76
N ASP A 18 5.78 -2.41 10.62
CA ASP A 18 6.35 -1.11 10.92
C ASP A 18 5.97 -0.09 9.82
N PRO A 19 5.22 0.97 10.15
CA PRO A 19 4.80 1.98 9.18
C PRO A 19 5.99 2.69 8.52
N GLU A 20 7.08 2.92 9.27
CA GLU A 20 8.24 3.67 8.79
C GLU A 20 9.05 2.82 7.82
N GLY A 21 9.24 1.54 8.17
CA GLY A 21 9.80 0.54 7.27
C GLY A 21 9.01 0.36 5.97
N LEU A 22 7.67 0.50 5.99
CA LEU A 22 6.86 0.48 4.76
C LEU A 22 7.14 1.68 3.86
N ILE A 23 7.25 2.88 4.43
CA ILE A 23 7.59 4.10 3.69
C ILE A 23 8.97 3.95 3.03
N GLU A 24 9.98 3.51 3.79
CA GLU A 24 11.33 3.27 3.29
C GLU A 24 11.33 2.25 2.16
N LEU A 25 10.68 1.11 2.36
CA LEU A 25 10.57 0.04 1.37
C LEU A 25 9.92 0.53 0.07
N ILE A 26 8.84 1.32 0.14
CA ILE A 26 8.16 1.90 -1.03
C ILE A 26 9.08 2.85 -1.79
N ARG A 27 9.82 3.70 -1.07
CA ARG A 27 10.74 4.70 -1.64
C ARG A 27 11.95 4.06 -2.30
N GLU A 28 12.67 3.22 -1.57
CA GLU A 28 13.88 2.55 -2.06
C GLU A 28 13.60 1.70 -3.28
N ASN A 29 12.50 0.97 -3.24
CA ASN A 29 12.10 0.13 -4.35
C ASN A 29 11.30 0.89 -5.41
N ARG A 30 11.03 2.19 -5.29
CA ARG A 30 10.23 2.93 -6.28
C ARG A 30 8.94 2.18 -6.67
N VAL A 31 8.23 1.65 -5.68
CA VAL A 31 7.02 0.82 -5.89
C VAL A 31 5.97 1.65 -6.63
N ASP A 32 5.34 1.11 -7.67
CA ASP A 32 4.26 1.78 -8.40
C ASP A 32 2.87 1.36 -7.89
N VAL A 33 2.75 0.13 -7.39
CA VAL A 33 1.51 -0.46 -6.87
C VAL A 33 1.82 -1.26 -5.61
N PHE A 34 1.07 -1.02 -4.53
CA PHE A 34 1.14 -1.81 -3.30
C PHE A 34 -0.23 -2.41 -2.98
N ALA A 35 -0.35 -3.74 -3.00
CA ALA A 35 -1.55 -4.45 -2.56
C ALA A 35 -1.39 -4.87 -1.09
N ALA A 36 -2.21 -4.31 -0.21
CA ALA A 36 -2.13 -4.52 1.24
C ALA A 36 -3.22 -5.49 1.73
N GLN A 37 -2.84 -6.38 2.64
CA GLN A 37 -3.75 -7.25 3.41
C GLN A 37 -3.46 -7.06 4.90
N GLU A 38 -4.46 -7.36 5.74
CA GLU A 38 -4.40 -7.14 7.18
C GLU A 38 -4.14 -5.67 7.58
N LEU A 39 -4.80 -4.77 6.85
CA LEU A 39 -4.53 -3.33 6.89
C LEU A 39 -5.27 -2.65 8.04
N GLY A 40 -4.51 -1.95 8.89
CA GLY A 40 -5.01 -0.96 9.85
C GLY A 40 -4.73 0.48 9.40
N HIS A 41 -5.29 1.45 10.12
CA HIS A 41 -5.26 2.89 9.76
C HIS A 41 -3.84 3.45 9.64
N GLU A 42 -2.97 3.16 10.61
CA GLU A 42 -1.59 3.68 10.65
C GLU A 42 -0.79 3.28 9.40
N ASN A 43 -0.84 2.00 9.03
CA ASN A 43 -0.18 1.52 7.82
C ASN A 43 -0.85 2.03 6.53
N ALA A 44 -2.16 2.29 6.55
CA ALA A 44 -2.84 2.91 5.42
C ALA A 44 -2.38 4.36 5.20
N GLU A 45 -2.21 5.13 6.28
CA GLU A 45 -1.65 6.48 6.25
C GLU A 45 -0.20 6.45 5.72
N ALA A 46 0.64 5.54 6.24
CA ALA A 46 2.01 5.38 5.78
C ALA A 46 2.09 5.05 4.28
N ILE A 47 1.34 4.06 3.80
CA ILE A 47 1.31 3.70 2.37
C ILE A 47 0.79 4.86 1.51
N SER A 48 -0.29 5.52 1.92
CA SER A 48 -0.91 6.61 1.15
C SER A 48 -0.07 7.89 1.10
N SER A 49 0.85 8.09 2.06
CA SER A 49 1.81 9.19 2.02
C SER A 49 2.78 9.09 0.81
N GLU A 50 3.05 7.87 0.34
CA GLU A 50 3.95 7.61 -0.80
C GLU A 50 3.21 7.22 -2.09
N LEU A 51 2.03 6.62 -1.96
CA LEU A 51 1.18 6.12 -3.04
C LEU A 51 -0.24 6.70 -2.90
N PRO A 52 -0.47 7.95 -3.33
CA PRO A 52 -1.66 8.72 -2.95
C PRO A 52 -2.93 8.37 -3.75
N PHE A 53 -2.85 7.45 -4.71
CA PHE A 53 -3.98 7.04 -5.53
C PHE A 53 -4.40 5.61 -5.19
N GLY A 54 -5.59 5.19 -5.65
CA GLY A 54 -6.13 3.85 -5.42
C GLY A 54 -7.24 3.84 -4.37
N CYS A 55 -7.31 2.75 -3.61
CA CYS A 55 -8.32 2.51 -2.56
C CYS A 55 -7.69 1.69 -1.44
N LEU A 56 -7.55 2.30 -0.26
CA LEU A 56 -7.18 1.62 0.97
C LEU A 56 -8.39 1.63 1.89
N GLU A 57 -8.86 0.45 2.30
CA GLU A 57 -9.98 0.27 3.22
C GLU A 57 -9.44 -0.37 4.51
N PRO A 58 -8.78 0.40 5.41
CA PRO A 58 -8.31 -0.12 6.68
C PRO A 58 -9.48 -0.56 7.57
N GLY A 59 -9.28 -1.61 8.36
CA GLY A 59 -10.24 -2.10 9.35
C GLY A 59 -9.73 -1.89 10.77
N ASP A 60 -10.64 -1.57 11.71
CA ASP A 60 -10.31 -1.40 13.13
C ASP A 60 -9.81 -2.71 13.78
N ASP A 61 -10.19 -3.85 13.21
CA ASP A 61 -9.76 -5.20 13.58
C ASP A 61 -8.58 -5.71 12.74
N PHE A 62 -7.99 -4.82 11.94
CA PHE A 62 -6.94 -5.12 10.98
C PHE A 62 -7.34 -6.17 9.93
N GLN A 63 -8.63 -6.37 9.63
CA GLN A 63 -9.07 -7.17 8.48
C GLN A 63 -9.24 -6.34 7.20
N GLY A 64 -8.79 -5.08 7.22
CA GLY A 64 -8.79 -4.20 6.07
C GLY A 64 -7.88 -4.69 4.94
N MET A 65 -8.10 -4.13 3.75
CA MET A 65 -7.29 -4.41 2.57
C MET A 65 -7.35 -3.25 1.58
N GLY A 66 -6.51 -3.29 0.55
CA GLY A 66 -6.61 -2.32 -0.52
C GLY A 66 -5.44 -2.34 -1.48
N ILE A 67 -5.50 -1.44 -2.45
CA ILE A 67 -4.47 -1.23 -3.46
C ILE A 67 -4.14 0.27 -3.49
N ALA A 68 -2.88 0.60 -3.26
CA ALA A 68 -2.35 1.94 -3.44
C ALA A 68 -1.54 2.05 -4.72
N LEU A 69 -1.59 3.21 -5.37
CA LEU A 69 -1.03 3.49 -6.68
C LEU A 69 -0.19 4.77 -6.65
N ARG A 70 0.96 4.76 -7.32
CA ARG A 70 1.82 5.94 -7.48
C ARG A 70 1.25 6.99 -8.44
N ARG A 71 0.45 6.55 -9.41
CA ARG A 71 -0.15 7.39 -10.44
C ARG A 71 -1.66 7.14 -10.49
N PRO A 72 -2.48 8.11 -10.95
CA PRO A 72 -3.91 7.89 -11.12
C PRO A 72 -4.17 6.66 -11.98
N GLY A 73 -5.09 5.79 -11.53
CA GLY A 73 -5.47 4.58 -12.22
C GLY A 73 -6.89 4.20 -11.88
N ARG A 74 -7.54 3.45 -12.77
CA ARG A 74 -8.84 2.84 -12.49
C ARG A 74 -8.61 1.51 -11.78
N TYR A 75 -9.45 1.22 -10.81
CA TYR A 75 -9.50 -0.06 -10.12
C TYR A 75 -10.96 -0.55 -10.08
N GLU A 76 -11.14 -1.85 -9.96
CA GLU A 76 -12.43 -2.52 -9.75
C GLU A 76 -12.23 -3.52 -8.61
N ARG A 77 -13.30 -3.76 -7.84
CA ARG A 77 -13.30 -4.64 -6.68
C ARG A 77 -13.70 -6.06 -7.05
#